data_AF-A0A069S590-F1
#
_entry.id   AF-A0A069S590-F1
#
_cell.length_a   1.000
_cell.length_b   1.000
_cell.length_c   1.000
_cell.angle_alpha   90.00
_cell.angle_beta   90.00
_cell.angle_gamma   90.00
#
_symmetry.space_group_name_H-M   'P 1'
#
loop_
_entity.id
_entity.type
_entity.pdbx_description
1 polymer ?
#
loop_
_entity_poly.entity_id
_entity_poly.type
_entity_poly.pdbx_seq_one_letter_code
_entity_poly.pdbx_strand_id
1 'polypeptide(L)'
;MCKSEIFAKIIALVSKGTEIPTELIVSDNRVTEIVNARYILVYILYEKGFYPSQISSLIHKTKRSVNYMISNFHIRLKSEKMMRIYWDNIKNLLGNN
;
A
#
# COMPACT_ATOMS: atom_id res chain seq x y z
N MET A 1 3.32 -11.81 -16.01
CA MET A 1 2.53 -11.90 -14.77
C MET A 1 1.17 -11.26 -15.00
N CYS A 2 0.10 -11.91 -14.56
CA CYS A 2 -1.23 -11.31 -14.58
C CYS A 2 -1.41 -10.30 -13.42
N LYS A 3 -2.43 -9.43 -13.50
CA LYS A 3 -2.64 -8.36 -12.50
C LYS A 3 -2.85 -8.89 -11.08
N SER A 4 -3.50 -10.05 -10.93
CA SER A 4 -3.70 -10.71 -9.64
C SER A 4 -2.39 -11.19 -9.01
N GLU A 5 -1.47 -11.76 -9.81
CA GLU A 5 -0.13 -12.14 -9.34
C GLU A 5 0.68 -10.92 -8.89
N ILE A 6 0.61 -9.81 -9.63
CA ILE A 6 1.30 -8.58 -9.24
C ILE A 6 0.74 -8.09 -7.91
N PHE A 7 -0.59 -8.03 -7.77
CA PHE A 7 -1.23 -7.65 -6.52
C PHE A 7 -0.81 -8.54 -5.36
N ALA A 8 -0.89 -9.86 -5.52
CA ALA A 8 -0.52 -10.84 -4.49
C ALA A 8 0.94 -10.67 -4.03
N LYS A 9 1.88 -10.46 -4.97
CA LYS A 9 3.27 -10.20 -4.62
C LYS A 9 3.45 -8.88 -3.86
N ILE A 10 2.81 -7.80 -4.31
CA ILE A 10 2.95 -6.49 -3.68
C ILE A 10 2.32 -6.50 -2.27
N ILE A 11 1.13 -7.07 -2.08
CA ILE A 11 0.51 -7.10 -0.76
C ILE A 11 1.30 -7.98 0.23
N ALA A 12 1.86 -9.10 -0.22
CA ALA A 12 2.74 -9.93 0.61
C ALA A 12 4.02 -9.18 1.00
N LEU A 13 4.62 -8.43 0.06
CA LEU A 13 5.79 -7.60 0.33
C LEU A 13 5.49 -6.47 1.33
N VAL A 14 4.36 -5.77 1.18
CA VAL A 14 3.94 -4.72 2.13
C VAL A 14 3.67 -5.34 3.50
N SER A 15 3.00 -6.49 3.55
CA SER A 15 2.77 -7.23 4.79
C SER A 15 4.08 -7.56 5.49
N LYS A 16 5.06 -8.12 4.77
CA LYS A 16 6.39 -8.42 5.30
C LYS A 16 7.12 -7.17 5.80
N GLY A 17 7.09 -6.07 5.04
CA GLY A 17 7.84 -4.85 5.39
C GLY A 17 7.20 -4.01 6.50
N THR A 18 5.93 -4.25 6.81
CA THR A 18 5.18 -3.55 7.87
C THR A 18 4.84 -4.43 9.07
N GLU A 19 5.02 -5.75 8.95
CA GLU A 19 4.57 -6.75 9.92
C GLU A 19 3.05 -6.75 10.15
N ILE A 20 2.28 -6.23 9.17
CA ILE A 20 0.82 -6.18 9.22
C ILE A 20 0.24 -7.28 8.32
N PRO A 21 -0.65 -8.14 8.84
CA PRO A 21 -1.32 -9.15 8.02
C PRO A 21 -2.09 -8.56 6.83
N THR A 22 -2.07 -9.27 5.70
CA THR A 22 -2.68 -8.82 4.44
C THR A 22 -4.16 -8.46 4.56
N GLU A 23 -4.89 -9.23 5.36
CA GLU A 23 -6.30 -9.07 5.68
C GLU A 23 -6.57 -7.74 6.41
N LEU A 24 -5.67 -7.32 7.29
CA LEU A 24 -5.78 -6.04 7.97
C LEU A 24 -5.50 -4.88 7.01
N ILE A 25 -4.51 -5.03 6.13
CA ILE A 25 -4.17 -4.01 5.12
C ILE A 25 -5.37 -3.70 4.23
N VAL A 26 -6.17 -4.68 3.82
CA VAL A 26 -7.37 -4.45 2.99
C VAL A 26 -8.65 -4.16 3.79
N SER A 27 -8.67 -4.42 5.10
CA SER A 27 -9.84 -4.18 5.98
C SER A 27 -10.24 -2.71 6.11
N ASP A 28 -11.36 -2.44 6.77
CA ASP A 28 -11.79 -1.09 7.21
C ASP A 28 -11.10 -0.59 8.50
N ASN A 29 -10.14 -1.34 9.04
CA ASN A 29 -9.43 -0.93 10.24
C ASN A 29 -8.64 0.39 10.01
N ARG A 30 -8.84 1.33 10.94
CA ARG A 30 -8.33 2.71 10.91
C ARG A 30 -7.15 2.96 11.85
N VAL A 31 -6.63 1.93 12.51
CA VAL A 31 -5.36 2.02 13.25
C VAL A 31 -4.28 2.58 12.33
N THR A 32 -3.53 3.56 12.83
CA THR A 32 -2.63 4.41 12.03
C THR A 32 -1.64 3.59 11.20
N GLU A 33 -1.06 2.56 11.80
CA GLU A 33 -0.08 1.64 11.21
C GLU A 33 -0.70 0.87 10.04
N ILE A 34 -1.93 0.36 10.21
CA ILE A 34 -2.68 -0.34 9.17
C ILE A 34 -3.02 0.61 8.02
N VAL A 35 -3.43 1.84 8.34
CA VAL A 35 -3.66 2.88 7.32
C VAL A 35 -2.37 3.18 6.56
N ASN A 36 -1.23 3.32 7.25
CA ASN A 36 0.07 3.55 6.60
C ASN A 36 0.46 2.43 5.65
N ALA A 37 0.34 1.16 6.08
CA ALA A 37 0.58 0.01 5.20
C ALA A 37 -0.34 0.05 3.96
N ARG A 38 -1.62 0.41 4.14
CA ARG A 38 -2.56 0.57 3.02
C ARG A 38 -2.18 1.69 2.07
N TYR A 39 -1.71 2.83 2.58
CA TYR A 39 -1.20 3.93 1.75
C TYR A 39 -0.02 3.46 0.89
N ILE A 40 0.91 2.69 1.48
CA ILE A 40 2.07 2.16 0.76
C ILE A 40 1.64 1.15 -0.31
N LEU A 41 0.74 0.22 0.01
CA LEU A 41 0.18 -0.72 -0.96
C LEU A 41 -0.45 0.02 -2.15
N VAL A 42 -1.32 0.99 -1.89
CA VAL A 42 -2.00 1.77 -2.93
C VAL A 42 -1.00 2.51 -3.82
N TYR A 43 0.00 3.15 -3.23
CA TYR A 43 0.99 3.90 -3.98
C TYR A 43 1.86 3.00 -4.87
N ILE A 44 2.32 1.85 -4.37
CA ILE A 44 3.13 0.91 -5.17
C ILE A 44 2.30 0.34 -6.33
N LEU A 45 1.04 -0.01 -6.11
CA LEU A 45 0.17 -0.51 -7.18
C LEU A 45 -0.04 0.56 -8.26
N TYR A 46 -0.25 1.81 -7.86
CA TYR A 46 -0.36 2.94 -8.78
C TYR A 46 0.92 3.11 -9.63
N GLU A 47 2.09 3.11 -9.00
CA GLU A 47 3.39 3.19 -9.69
C GLU A 47 3.64 1.99 -10.62
N LYS A 48 3.05 0.83 -10.33
CA LYS A 48 3.06 -0.36 -11.19
C LYS A 48 2.01 -0.31 -12.31
N GLY A 49 1.29 0.80 -12.48
CA GLY A 49 0.35 1.03 -13.58
C GLY A 49 -1.08 0.57 -13.32
N PHE A 50 -1.47 0.29 -12.07
CA PHE A 50 -2.86 -0.03 -11.76
C PHE A 50 -3.70 1.26 -11.71
N TYR A 51 -4.82 1.26 -12.43
CA TYR A 51 -5.75 2.38 -12.36
C TYR A 51 -6.43 2.43 -10.98
N PRO A 52 -6.78 3.62 -10.45
CA PRO A 52 -7.46 3.76 -9.17
C PRO A 52 -8.74 2.92 -9.02
N SER A 53 -9.48 2.71 -10.11
CA SER A 53 -10.67 1.84 -10.12
C SER A 53 -10.35 0.35 -9.96
N GLN A 54 -9.18 -0.10 -10.43
CA GLN A 54 -8.74 -1.47 -10.24
C GLN A 54 -8.27 -1.68 -8.81
N ILE A 55 -7.49 -0.72 -8.29
CA ILE A 55 -7.03 -0.74 -6.89
C ILE A 55 -8.25 -0.76 -5.97
N SER A 56 -9.25 0.09 -6.20
CA SER A 56 -10.46 0.15 -5.37
C SER A 56 -11.17 -1.20 -5.25
N SER A 57 -11.26 -1.95 -6.36
CA SER A 57 -11.86 -3.29 -6.36
C SER A 57 -11.00 -4.31 -5.60
N LEU A 58 -9.67 -4.22 -5.70
CA LEU A 58 -8.74 -5.15 -5.06
C LEU A 58 -8.67 -4.98 -3.53
N ILE A 59 -8.84 -3.75 -3.03
CA ILE A 59 -8.74 -3.44 -1.60
C ILE A 59 -10.08 -3.13 -0.93
N HIS A 60 -11.19 -3.31 -1.65
CA HIS A 60 -12.56 -3.02 -1.19
C HIS A 60 -12.73 -1.60 -0.63
N LYS A 61 -12.15 -0.60 -1.32
CA LYS A 61 -12.30 0.82 -0.96
C LYS A 61 -12.99 1.59 -2.07
N THR A 62 -13.46 2.79 -1.77
CA THR A 62 -13.98 3.69 -2.80
C THR A 62 -12.84 4.25 -3.66
N LYS A 63 -13.10 4.49 -4.95
CA LYS A 63 -12.15 5.18 -5.85
C LYS A 63 -11.72 6.54 -5.27
N ARG A 64 -12.63 7.25 -4.59
CA ARG A 64 -12.33 8.51 -3.89
C ARG A 64 -11.26 8.32 -2.81
N SER A 65 -11.39 7.29 -1.97
CA SER A 65 -10.39 6.96 -0.95
C SER A 65 -9.04 6.61 -1.56
N VAL A 66 -9.03 5.83 -2.65
CA VAL A 66 -7.80 5.46 -3.35
C VAL A 66 -7.10 6.70 -3.91
N ASN A 67 -7.83 7.57 -4.61
CA ASN A 67 -7.29 8.83 -5.13
C ASN A 67 -6.73 9.71 -4.00
N TYR A 68 -7.45 9.82 -2.88
CA TYR A 68 -6.96 10.56 -1.72
C TYR A 68 -5.63 10.01 -1.19
N MET A 69 -5.50 8.68 -1.09
CA MET A 69 -4.26 8.02 -0.67
C MET A 69 -3.10 8.31 -1.61
N ILE A 70 -3.33 8.24 -2.93
CA ILE A 70 -2.32 8.55 -3.95
C ILE A 70 -1.87 10.01 -3.82
N SER A 71 -2.81 10.96 -3.84
CA SER A 71 -2.48 12.40 -3.82
C SER A 71 -1.80 12.85 -2.51
N ASN A 72 -2.07 12.18 -1.40
CA ASN A 72 -1.51 12.55 -0.09
C ASN A 72 -0.32 11.68 0.32
N PHE A 73 0.12 10.72 -0.51
CA PHE A 73 1.15 9.76 -0.14
C PHE A 73 2.44 10.43 0.35
N HIS A 74 3.00 11.34 -0.43
CA HIS A 74 4.27 12.01 -0.08
C HIS A 74 4.13 12.97 1.10
N ILE A 75 2.96 13.62 1.26
CA ILE A 75 2.67 14.46 2.42
C ILE A 75 2.75 13.60 3.67
N ARG A 76 2.07 12.45 3.67
CA ARG A 76 2.03 11.53 4.81
C ARG A 76 3.39 10.89 5.09
N LEU A 77 4.14 10.53 4.05
CA LEU A 77 5.52 10.02 4.15
C LEU A 77 6.50 11.04 4.77
N LYS A 78 6.23 12.34 4.59
CA LYS A 78 7.02 13.41 5.22
C LYS A 78 6.61 13.67 6.66
N SER A 79 5.31 13.60 6.98
CA SER A 79 4.78 13.99 8.28
C SER A 79 4.76 12.87 9.32
N GLU A 80 4.76 11.60 8.90
CA GLU A 80 4.57 10.45 9.80
C GLU A 80 5.80 9.53 9.78
N LYS A 81 6.42 9.36 10.96
CA LYS A 81 7.71 8.68 11.12
C LYS A 81 7.63 7.19 10.77
N MET A 82 6.58 6.50 11.21
CA MET A 82 6.44 5.06 10.97
C MET A 82 6.22 4.74 9.50
N MET A 83 5.48 5.58 8.78
CA MET A 83 5.25 5.44 7.34
C MET A 83 6.56 5.51 6.56
N ARG A 84 7.51 6.34 6.99
CA ARG A 84 8.86 6.38 6.40
C ARG A 84 9.64 5.09 6.68
N ILE A 85 9.64 4.62 7.91
CA ILE A 85 10.32 3.36 8.29
C ILE A 85 9.77 2.20 7.45
N TYR A 86 8.45 2.07 7.36
CA TYR A 86 7.80 1.05 6.53
C TYR A 86 8.16 1.19 5.05
N TRP A 87 8.16 2.41 4.52
CA TRP A 87 8.54 2.65 3.13
C TRP A 87 9.98 2.23 2.84
N ASP A 88 10.92 2.60 3.70
CA ASP A 88 12.34 2.27 3.53
C ASP A 88 12.56 0.76 3.64
N ASN A 89 11.92 0.08 4.60
CA ASN A 89 11.95 -1.39 4.71
C ASN A 89 11.44 -2.06 3.43
N ILE A 90 10.31 -1.59 2.89
CA ILE A 90 9.72 -2.14 1.67
C ILE A 90 10.59 -1.87 0.45
N LYS A 91 11.22 -0.69 0.36
CA LYS A 91 12.17 -0.35 -0.72
C LYS A 91 13.40 -1.25 -0.69
N ASN A 92 13.95 -1.53 0.49
CA ASN A 92 15.06 -2.46 0.65
C ASN A 92 14.67 -3.88 0.20
N LEU A 93 13.46 -4.33 0.56
CA LEU A 93 12.94 -5.62 0.09
C LEU A 93 12.70 -5.67 -1.44
N LEU A 94 12.40 -4.53 -2.07
CA LEU A 94 12.23 -4.43 -3.54
C LEU A 94 13.57 -4.41 -4.29
N GLY A 95 14.62 -3.84 -3.70
CA GLY A 95 15.95 -3.79 -4.31
C GLY A 95 16.75 -5.09 -4.12
N ASN A 96 16.42 -5.88 -3.10
CA ASN A 96 17.08 -7.15 -2.77
C ASN A 96 16.41 -8.39 -3.43
N ASN A 97 15.44 -8.20 -4.32
CA ASN A 97 14.75 -9.24 -5.09
C ASN A 97 14.89 -8.99 -6.59
#